data_AF-A0A661JBS6-F1
#
_entry.id   AF-A0A661JBS6-F1
#
_cell.length_a   1.000
_cell.length_b   1.000
_cell.length_c   1.000
_cell.angle_alpha   90.00
_cell.angle_beta   90.00
_cell.angle_gamma   90.00
#
_symmetry.space_group_name_H-M   'P 1'
#
loop_
_entity.id
_entity.type
_entity.pdbx_description
1 polymer ?
#
loop_
_entity_poly.entity_id
_entity_poly.type
_entity_poly.pdbx_seq_one_letter_code
_entity_poly.pdbx_strand_id
1 'polypeptide(L)'
;MGSDPRLDVMLAGLAVHDVGKLDPDFQAMLRASRDGLDLPTKRVKHEASTFDYDHCALVEDSLSALRDEVRALTGYTISLDNLTGRMDDVWACAVTHHGLFYLSFEDWGNGAQPLIRRSWVSFYPNEVRRITLIDLLVEYHPIGGLVMLGDLMASYAFEQERDLAWAFEGVATLPQAFDKLLSQADGLEQSVAAYDPRSDALQETLMLLAAGC
;
A
#
# COMPACT_ATOMS: atom_id res chain seq x y z
N MET A 1 -6.57 -23.85 -9.40
CA MET A 1 -5.36 -23.38 -8.67
C MET A 1 -5.88 -22.56 -7.51
N GLY A 2 -5.45 -22.85 -6.27
CA GLY A 2 -5.82 -22.04 -5.11
C GLY A 2 -5.17 -20.66 -5.18
N SER A 3 -5.79 -19.64 -4.58
CA SER A 3 -5.15 -18.33 -4.45
C SER A 3 -3.96 -18.41 -3.49
N ASP A 4 -2.98 -17.53 -3.66
CA ASP A 4 -1.80 -17.43 -2.80
C ASP A 4 -2.14 -16.46 -1.66
N PRO A 5 -2.13 -16.89 -0.38
CA PRO A 5 -2.45 -16.01 0.74
C PRO A 5 -1.60 -14.74 0.81
N ARG A 6 -0.35 -14.79 0.34
CA ARG A 6 0.53 -13.62 0.30
C ARG A 6 0.07 -12.61 -0.76
N LEU A 7 -0.27 -13.11 -1.94
CA LEU A 7 -0.79 -12.27 -3.03
C LEU A 7 -2.18 -11.69 -2.70
N ASP A 8 -3.04 -12.47 -2.02
CA ASP A 8 -4.33 -12.00 -1.53
C ASP A 8 -4.17 -10.78 -0.59
N VAL A 9 -3.27 -10.88 0.39
CA VAL A 9 -2.96 -9.78 1.33
C VAL A 9 -2.34 -8.59 0.60
N MET A 10 -1.45 -8.80 -0.36
CA MET A 10 -0.85 -7.72 -1.16
C MET A 10 -1.90 -6.93 -1.91
N LEU A 11 -2.78 -7.61 -2.66
CA LEU A 11 -3.80 -6.96 -3.47
C LEU A 11 -4.84 -6.24 -2.61
N ALA A 12 -5.22 -6.84 -1.48
CA ALA A 12 -6.07 -6.17 -0.50
C ALA A 12 -5.37 -4.93 0.10
N GLY A 13 -4.11 -5.06 0.52
CA GLY A 13 -3.30 -3.97 1.06
C GLY A 13 -3.15 -2.82 0.07
N LEU A 14 -2.87 -3.11 -1.20
CA LEU A 14 -2.81 -2.12 -2.27
C LEU A 14 -4.17 -1.45 -2.50
N ALA A 15 -5.27 -2.19 -2.45
CA ALA A 15 -6.59 -1.61 -2.65
C ALA A 15 -7.03 -0.66 -1.52
N VAL A 16 -6.53 -0.88 -0.29
CA VAL A 16 -6.92 -0.07 0.89
C VAL A 16 -5.86 0.90 1.38
N HIS A 17 -4.68 0.95 0.74
CA HIS A 17 -3.52 1.68 1.27
C HIS A 17 -3.81 3.17 1.55
N ASP A 18 -4.72 3.72 0.75
CA ASP A 18 -5.13 5.12 0.77
C ASP A 18 -6.43 5.39 1.53
N VAL A 19 -7.00 4.42 2.27
CA VAL A 19 -8.30 4.58 2.93
C VAL A 19 -8.35 5.82 3.84
N GLY A 20 -7.25 6.15 4.51
CA GLY A 20 -7.17 7.33 5.35
C GLY A 20 -7.30 8.67 4.59
N LYS A 21 -7.25 8.67 3.25
CA LYS A 21 -7.56 9.85 2.44
C LYS A 21 -9.03 10.25 2.56
N LEU A 22 -9.91 9.37 3.07
CA LEU A 22 -11.30 9.68 3.38
C LEU A 22 -11.45 10.62 4.59
N ASP A 23 -10.39 10.83 5.37
CA ASP A 23 -10.37 11.81 6.45
C ASP A 23 -10.81 13.21 5.94
N PRO A 24 -11.76 13.89 6.61
CA PRO A 24 -12.25 15.21 6.22
C PRO A 24 -11.17 16.30 6.12
N ASP A 25 -10.16 16.31 7.01
CA ASP A 25 -9.03 17.24 6.94
C ASP A 25 -8.16 16.92 5.72
N PHE A 26 -7.94 15.64 5.41
CA PHE A 26 -7.22 15.25 4.18
C PHE A 26 -7.99 15.65 2.92
N GLN A 27 -9.30 15.41 2.89
CA GLN A 27 -10.19 15.85 1.81
C GLN A 27 -10.21 17.38 1.66
N ALA A 28 -10.13 18.13 2.76
CA ALA A 28 -10.02 19.58 2.72
C ALA A 28 -8.71 20.03 2.06
N MET A 29 -7.58 19.36 2.35
CA MET A 29 -6.31 19.61 1.66
C MET A 29 -6.42 19.29 0.16
N LEU A 30 -7.03 18.17 -0.23
CA LEU A 30 -7.21 17.81 -1.63
C LEU A 30 -8.04 18.85 -2.40
N ARG A 31 -9.15 19.31 -1.80
CA ARG A 31 -9.99 20.36 -2.39
C ARG A 31 -9.23 21.67 -2.54
N ALA A 32 -8.50 22.10 -1.50
CA ALA A 32 -7.70 23.30 -1.55
C ALA A 32 -6.62 23.23 -2.65
N SER A 33 -5.90 22.10 -2.74
CA SER A 33 -4.90 21.88 -3.79
C SER A 33 -5.51 21.89 -5.20
N ARG A 34 -6.65 21.22 -5.40
CA ARG A 34 -7.37 21.19 -6.68
C ARG A 34 -7.83 22.57 -7.11
N ASP A 35 -8.33 23.36 -6.16
CA ASP A 35 -8.92 24.68 -6.41
C ASP A 35 -7.87 25.82 -6.42
N GLY A 36 -6.58 25.50 -6.23
CA GLY A 36 -5.49 26.49 -6.18
C GLY A 36 -5.54 27.42 -4.97
N LEU A 37 -6.15 26.97 -3.87
CA LEU A 37 -6.30 27.71 -2.62
C LEU A 37 -5.17 27.38 -1.63
N ASP A 38 -4.99 28.24 -0.64
CA ASP A 38 -4.09 27.96 0.48
C ASP A 38 -4.50 26.67 1.20
N LEU A 39 -3.51 25.82 1.49
CA LEU A 39 -3.73 24.61 2.27
C LEU A 39 -4.19 24.96 3.69
N PRO A 40 -5.07 24.13 4.30
CA PRO A 40 -5.42 24.25 5.71
C PRO A 40 -4.16 24.31 6.62
N THR A 41 -4.28 25.04 7.73
CA THR A 41 -3.19 25.20 8.72
C THR A 41 -2.79 23.87 9.34
N LYS A 42 -3.77 23.00 9.61
CA LYS A 42 -3.53 21.61 10.01
C LYS A 42 -3.32 20.77 8.76
N ARG A 43 -2.14 20.15 8.65
CA ARG A 43 -1.83 19.17 7.60
C ARG A 43 -1.82 17.78 8.21
N VAL A 44 -2.57 16.88 7.60
CA VAL A 44 -2.68 15.48 8.02
C VAL A 44 -1.98 14.57 7.02
N LYS A 45 -1.48 13.45 7.51
CA LYS A 45 -0.95 12.35 6.71
C LYS A 45 -2.02 11.28 6.69
N HIS A 46 -2.47 10.85 5.51
CA HIS A 46 -3.62 9.94 5.42
C HIS A 46 -3.34 8.60 6.08
N GLU A 47 -2.08 8.14 6.05
CA GLU A 47 -1.68 6.91 6.72
C GLU A 47 -2.00 6.98 8.23
N ALA A 48 -1.83 8.15 8.85
CA ALA A 48 -2.13 8.37 10.26
C ALA A 48 -3.62 8.38 10.59
N SER A 49 -4.49 8.44 9.57
CA SER A 49 -5.95 8.41 9.69
C SER A 49 -6.55 7.07 9.28
N THR A 50 -5.73 6.04 9.08
CA THR A 50 -6.19 4.70 8.64
C THR A 50 -7.24 4.10 9.59
N PHE A 51 -7.07 4.26 10.91
CA PHE A 51 -8.01 3.72 11.93
C PHE A 51 -8.97 4.78 12.49
N ASP A 52 -9.01 5.98 11.91
CA ASP A 52 -9.97 7.01 12.34
C ASP A 52 -11.37 6.71 11.77
N TYR A 53 -12.39 7.34 12.36
CA TYR A 53 -13.79 7.22 11.96
C TYR A 53 -14.27 5.76 11.89
N ASP A 54 -14.98 5.39 10.83
CA ASP A 54 -15.48 4.05 10.53
C ASP A 54 -14.71 3.38 9.39
N HIS A 55 -13.50 3.85 9.06
CA HIS A 55 -12.71 3.36 7.93
C HIS A 55 -12.47 1.84 7.97
N CYS A 56 -12.21 1.28 9.15
CA CYS A 56 -12.03 -0.17 9.30
C CYS A 56 -13.30 -0.94 8.99
N ALA A 57 -14.43 -0.50 9.54
CA ALA A 57 -15.73 -1.13 9.27
C ALA A 57 -16.09 -1.01 7.79
N LEU A 58 -15.86 0.16 7.17
CA LEU A 58 -16.08 0.38 5.75
C LEU A 58 -15.32 -0.64 4.89
N VAL A 59 -14.03 -0.86 5.17
CA VAL A 59 -13.20 -1.81 4.43
C VAL A 59 -13.65 -3.25 4.69
N GLU A 60 -13.83 -3.63 5.95
CA GLU A 60 -14.19 -5.00 6.34
C GLU A 60 -15.55 -5.41 5.76
N ASP A 61 -16.54 -4.52 5.82
CA ASP A 61 -17.86 -4.74 5.22
C ASP A 61 -17.81 -4.76 3.69
N SER A 62 -16.81 -4.12 3.08
CA SER A 62 -16.64 -4.01 1.62
C SER A 62 -15.68 -5.04 1.02
N LEU A 63 -15.12 -5.98 1.78
CA LEU A 63 -14.13 -6.95 1.28
C LEU A 63 -14.59 -7.73 0.05
N SER A 64 -15.88 -8.08 -0.01
CA SER A 64 -16.46 -8.77 -1.17
C SER A 64 -16.48 -7.91 -2.43
N ALA A 65 -16.83 -6.63 -2.29
CA ALA A 65 -16.81 -5.66 -3.39
C ALA A 65 -15.38 -5.37 -3.84
N LEU A 66 -14.44 -5.23 -2.90
CA LEU A 66 -13.02 -5.05 -3.18
C LEU A 66 -12.46 -6.23 -3.99
N ARG A 67 -12.75 -7.47 -3.59
CA ARG A 67 -12.37 -8.67 -4.36
C ARG A 67 -12.89 -8.61 -5.79
N ASP A 68 -14.15 -8.22 -5.98
CA ASP A 68 -14.78 -8.17 -7.29
C ASP A 68 -14.15 -7.09 -8.18
N GLU A 69 -13.80 -5.93 -7.62
CA GLU A 69 -13.06 -4.87 -8.31
C GLU A 69 -11.64 -5.31 -8.69
N VAL A 70 -10.89 -5.92 -7.76
CA VAL A 70 -9.56 -6.48 -8.05
C VAL A 70 -9.64 -7.53 -9.15
N ARG A 71 -10.66 -8.39 -9.14
CA ARG A 71 -10.87 -9.38 -10.19
C ARG A 71 -11.18 -8.72 -11.54
N ALA A 72 -11.97 -7.66 -11.55
CA ALA A 72 -12.27 -6.94 -12.79
C ALA A 72 -11.02 -6.29 -13.40
N LEU A 73 -10.15 -5.71 -12.56
CA LEU A 73 -8.95 -5.01 -13.00
C LEU A 73 -7.78 -5.94 -13.37
N THR A 74 -7.64 -7.05 -12.66
CA THR A 74 -6.44 -7.91 -12.73
C THR A 74 -6.72 -9.32 -13.26
N GLY A 75 -7.98 -9.75 -13.29
CA GLY A 75 -8.37 -11.15 -13.52
C GLY A 75 -8.13 -12.08 -12.32
N TYR A 76 -7.44 -11.61 -11.27
CA TYR A 76 -7.15 -12.37 -10.07
C TYR A 76 -8.29 -12.29 -9.05
N THR A 77 -8.70 -13.44 -8.49
CA THR A 77 -9.76 -13.48 -7.48
C THR A 77 -9.16 -13.68 -6.10
N ILE A 78 -9.28 -12.66 -5.24
CA ILE A 78 -8.85 -12.75 -3.84
C ILE A 78 -9.68 -13.80 -3.09
N SER A 79 -9.02 -14.68 -2.34
CA SER A 79 -9.71 -15.53 -1.36
C SER A 79 -9.92 -14.77 -0.05
N LEU A 80 -11.19 -14.53 0.31
CA LEU A 80 -11.53 -13.87 1.57
C LEU A 80 -11.16 -14.74 2.78
N ASP A 81 -11.11 -16.06 2.63
CA ASP A 81 -10.66 -16.98 3.68
C ASP A 81 -9.17 -16.75 3.99
N ASN A 82 -8.37 -16.37 3.00
CA ASN A 82 -6.95 -16.06 3.20
C ASN A 82 -6.72 -14.69 3.87
N LEU A 83 -7.70 -13.79 3.78
CA LEU A 83 -7.68 -12.51 4.51
C LEU A 83 -8.15 -12.67 5.96
N THR A 84 -8.97 -13.69 6.23
CA THR A 84 -9.51 -13.95 7.57
C THR A 84 -8.35 -14.24 8.54
N GLY A 85 -8.18 -13.39 9.54
CA GLY A 85 -7.06 -13.46 10.50
C GLY A 85 -5.74 -12.82 10.03
N ARG A 86 -5.72 -12.21 8.84
CA ARG A 86 -4.55 -11.50 8.29
C ARG A 86 -4.82 -10.02 7.98
N MET A 87 -5.94 -9.48 8.47
CA MET A 87 -6.27 -8.07 8.29
C MET A 87 -5.20 -7.13 8.88
N ASP A 88 -4.51 -7.54 9.94
CA ASP A 88 -3.38 -6.78 10.49
C ASP A 88 -2.26 -6.55 9.46
N ASP A 89 -2.02 -7.53 8.58
CA ASP A 89 -1.01 -7.43 7.52
C ASP A 89 -1.48 -6.47 6.41
N VAL A 90 -2.79 -6.51 6.09
CA VAL A 90 -3.43 -5.58 5.15
C VAL A 90 -3.34 -4.15 5.69
N TRP A 91 -3.65 -3.96 6.97
CA TRP A 91 -3.56 -2.66 7.63
C TRP A 91 -2.13 -2.16 7.75
N ALA A 92 -1.16 -3.05 7.98
CA ALA A 92 0.25 -2.69 7.97
C ALA A 92 0.67 -2.09 6.62
N CYS A 93 0.19 -2.65 5.50
CA CYS A 93 0.43 -2.07 4.17
C CYS A 93 -0.12 -0.63 4.08
N ALA A 94 -1.34 -0.38 4.54
CA ALA A 94 -1.94 0.96 4.54
C ALA A 94 -1.20 1.97 5.44
N VAL A 95 -0.72 1.54 6.60
CA VAL A 95 -0.04 2.44 7.53
C VAL A 95 1.40 2.75 7.11
N THR A 96 2.09 1.80 6.47
CA THR A 96 3.55 1.88 6.33
C THR A 96 4.04 2.16 4.90
N HIS A 97 3.16 2.21 3.90
CA HIS A 97 3.55 2.34 2.48
C HIS A 97 4.36 3.61 2.13
N HIS A 98 4.30 4.69 2.91
CA HIS A 98 5.19 5.86 2.69
C HIS A 98 6.45 5.84 3.56
N GLY A 99 6.61 4.85 4.43
CA GLY A 99 7.81 4.66 5.26
C GLY A 99 7.93 5.61 6.46
N LEU A 100 6.88 6.38 6.78
CA LEU A 100 6.87 7.29 7.94
C LEU A 100 6.30 6.69 9.21
N PHE A 101 5.33 5.79 9.08
CA PHE A 101 4.61 5.20 10.21
C PHE A 101 4.83 3.70 10.27
N TYR A 102 4.51 3.15 11.43
CA TYR A 102 4.46 1.73 11.69
C TYR A 102 3.23 1.38 12.51
N LEU A 103 2.78 0.13 12.37
CA LEU A 103 1.62 -0.38 13.09
C LEU A 103 2.09 -1.01 14.41
N SER A 104 1.77 -0.36 15.52
CA SER A 104 2.01 -0.86 16.87
C SER A 104 0.75 -1.57 17.36
N PHE A 105 0.89 -2.63 18.12
CA PHE A 105 -0.23 -3.27 18.81
C PHE A 105 0.00 -3.14 20.30
N GLU A 106 -0.88 -2.37 20.96
CA GLU A 106 -0.72 -2.04 22.37
C GLU A 106 -1.89 -2.57 23.19
N ASP A 107 -1.59 -3.21 24.33
CA ASP A 107 -2.58 -3.73 25.26
C ASP A 107 -2.69 -2.83 26.49
N TRP A 108 -3.86 -2.20 26.62
CA TRP A 108 -4.19 -1.30 27.73
C TRP A 108 -5.15 -1.96 28.73
N GLY A 109 -5.23 -3.30 28.74
CA GLY A 109 -6.08 -4.10 29.61
C GLY A 109 -7.34 -4.67 28.94
N ASN A 110 -7.55 -4.41 27.64
CA ASN A 110 -8.70 -4.88 26.86
C ASN A 110 -8.26 -5.68 25.63
N GLY A 111 -7.03 -6.20 25.63
CA GLY A 111 -6.42 -6.85 24.49
C GLY A 111 -5.68 -5.87 23.59
N ALA A 112 -4.82 -6.43 22.73
CA ALA A 112 -3.98 -5.67 21.83
C ALA A 112 -4.82 -4.91 20.78
N GLN A 113 -4.66 -3.60 20.73
CA GLN A 113 -5.32 -2.72 19.76
C GLN A 113 -4.30 -2.13 18.80
N PRO A 114 -4.64 -1.99 17.50
CA PRO A 114 -3.77 -1.32 16.54
C PRO A 114 -3.64 0.17 16.86
N LEU A 115 -2.41 0.68 16.83
CA LEU A 115 -2.06 2.08 17.00
C LEU A 115 -1.00 2.49 15.99
N ILE A 116 -1.16 3.68 15.42
CA ILE A 116 -0.20 4.22 14.47
C ILE A 116 0.87 4.99 15.21
N ARG A 117 2.13 4.63 14.98
CA ARG A 117 3.29 5.24 15.60
C ARG A 117 4.29 5.68 14.52
N ARG A 118 5.09 6.70 14.83
CA ARG A 118 6.09 7.26 13.90
C ARG A 118 7.52 6.80 14.23
N SER A 119 7.86 6.77 15.52
CA SER A 119 9.23 6.49 15.98
C SER A 119 9.41 5.03 16.33
N TRP A 120 9.76 4.20 15.35
CA TRP A 120 9.94 2.75 15.52
C TRP A 120 11.13 2.36 16.40
N VAL A 121 12.02 3.29 16.73
CA VAL A 121 13.11 3.06 17.70
C VAL A 121 12.70 3.34 19.15
N SER A 122 11.49 3.86 19.36
CA SER A 122 10.97 4.15 20.70
C SER A 122 10.38 2.90 21.36
N PHE A 123 10.58 2.80 22.67
CA PHE A 123 9.94 1.81 23.52
C PHE A 123 8.61 2.36 24.04
N TYR A 124 7.54 1.58 23.85
CA TYR A 124 6.20 1.88 24.37
C TYR A 124 5.82 0.76 25.36
N PRO A 125 5.62 1.07 26.66
CA PRO A 125 5.45 0.05 27.69
C PRO A 125 4.31 -0.94 27.49
N ASN A 126 3.26 -0.51 26.78
CA ASN A 126 2.07 -1.31 26.54
C ASN A 126 2.11 -2.02 25.19
N GLU A 127 3.15 -1.82 24.38
CA GLU A 127 3.27 -2.47 23.10
C GLU A 127 3.64 -3.94 23.26
N VAL A 128 2.84 -4.81 22.66
CA VAL A 128 3.02 -6.27 22.69
C VAL A 128 3.64 -6.81 21.41
N ARG A 129 3.43 -6.12 20.27
CA ARG A 129 4.11 -6.37 18.99
C ARG A 129 3.99 -5.15 18.09
N ARG A 130 4.77 -5.11 17.02
CA ARG A 130 4.70 -4.07 15.99
C ARG A 130 4.99 -4.65 14.61
N ILE A 131 4.51 -3.98 13.57
CA ILE A 131 4.85 -4.20 12.17
C ILE A 131 5.41 -2.89 11.61
N THR A 132 6.66 -2.92 11.20
CA THR A 132 7.45 -1.79 10.71
C THR A 132 7.70 -1.86 9.22
N LEU A 133 8.27 -0.79 8.66
CA LEU A 133 8.77 -0.80 7.28
C LEU A 133 9.83 -1.89 7.06
N ILE A 134 10.65 -2.22 8.06
CA ILE A 134 11.65 -3.29 7.93
C ILE A 134 10.93 -4.64 7.78
N ASP A 135 9.87 -4.86 8.55
CA ASP A 135 9.08 -6.07 8.44
C ASP A 135 8.43 -6.15 7.05
N LEU A 136 7.91 -5.03 6.53
CA LEU A 136 7.43 -4.97 5.14
C LEU A 136 8.51 -5.36 4.10
N LEU A 137 9.75 -4.99 4.34
CA LEU A 137 10.89 -5.25 3.45
C LEU A 137 11.49 -6.66 3.63
N VAL A 138 11.21 -7.36 4.72
CA VAL A 138 11.86 -8.64 5.05
C VAL A 138 10.83 -9.75 5.27
N GLU A 139 9.94 -9.60 6.24
CA GLU A 139 8.92 -10.60 6.58
C GLU A 139 7.81 -10.65 5.52
N TYR A 140 7.39 -9.48 5.05
CA TYR A 140 6.41 -9.35 3.98
C TYR A 140 7.08 -9.12 2.62
N HIS A 141 8.35 -9.48 2.46
CA HIS A 141 8.98 -9.43 1.15
C HIS A 141 8.33 -10.47 0.21
N PRO A 142 7.99 -10.11 -1.04
CA PRO A 142 8.17 -8.79 -1.67
C PRO A 142 6.93 -7.88 -1.60
N ILE A 143 5.85 -8.35 -0.96
CA ILE A 143 4.53 -7.71 -0.86
C ILE A 143 4.62 -6.24 -0.42
N GLY A 144 5.36 -5.95 0.66
CA GLY A 144 5.47 -4.59 1.19
C GLY A 144 6.05 -3.62 0.16
N GLY A 145 7.13 -4.03 -0.51
CA GLY A 145 7.73 -3.24 -1.60
C GLY A 145 6.81 -3.08 -2.81
N LEU A 146 5.99 -4.09 -3.13
CA LEU A 146 5.03 -4.02 -4.24
C LEU A 146 3.87 -3.08 -3.97
N VAL A 147 3.41 -2.94 -2.73
CA VAL A 147 2.40 -1.91 -2.39
C VAL A 147 2.97 -0.52 -2.63
N MET A 148 4.22 -0.28 -2.20
CA MET A 148 4.91 1.00 -2.43
C MET A 148 5.11 1.29 -3.92
N LEU A 149 5.56 0.29 -4.69
CA LEU A 149 5.70 0.41 -6.14
C LEU A 149 4.33 0.62 -6.82
N GLY A 150 3.29 -0.06 -6.36
CA GLY A 150 1.93 0.09 -6.88
C GLY A 150 1.40 1.51 -6.71
N ASP A 151 1.58 2.12 -5.54
CA ASP A 151 1.21 3.53 -5.29
C ASP A 151 1.96 4.49 -6.24
N LEU A 152 3.29 4.31 -6.39
CA LEU A 152 4.11 5.11 -7.28
C LEU A 152 3.70 4.95 -8.76
N MET A 153 3.46 3.71 -9.20
CA MET A 153 3.05 3.41 -10.57
C MET A 153 1.66 3.96 -10.88
N ALA A 154 0.71 3.84 -9.95
CA ALA A 154 -0.63 4.40 -10.11
C ALA A 154 -0.59 5.93 -10.19
N SER A 155 0.21 6.57 -9.34
CA SER A 155 0.43 8.01 -9.37
C SER A 155 1.04 8.47 -10.70
N TYR A 156 2.10 7.80 -11.17
CA TYR A 156 2.71 8.09 -12.46
C TYR A 156 1.74 7.90 -13.63
N ALA A 157 0.99 6.80 -13.66
CA ALA A 157 0.05 6.52 -14.73
C ALA A 157 -1.06 7.59 -14.79
N PHE A 158 -1.57 8.01 -13.63
CA PHE A 158 -2.53 9.11 -13.53
C PHE A 158 -1.96 10.43 -14.04
N GLU A 159 -0.76 10.82 -13.60
CA GLU A 159 -0.11 12.08 -14.02
C GLU A 159 0.21 12.13 -15.51
N GLN A 160 0.51 10.97 -16.12
CA GLN A 160 0.84 10.86 -17.55
C GLN A 160 -0.37 10.52 -18.43
N GLU A 161 -1.59 10.47 -17.87
CA GLU A 161 -2.81 10.05 -18.56
C GLU A 161 -2.65 8.68 -19.27
N ARG A 162 -1.94 7.75 -18.62
CA ARG A 162 -1.64 6.40 -19.13
C ARG A 162 -2.54 5.35 -18.47
N ASP A 163 -2.93 4.34 -19.25
CA ASP A 163 -3.67 3.17 -18.75
C ASP A 163 -2.72 2.18 -18.07
N LEU A 164 -2.92 1.87 -16.79
CA LEU A 164 -2.11 0.90 -16.04
C LEU A 164 -2.11 -0.52 -16.64
N ALA A 165 -3.02 -0.85 -17.55
CA ALA A 165 -3.05 -2.14 -18.25
C ALA A 165 -1.68 -2.50 -18.87
N TRP A 166 -0.90 -1.52 -19.34
CA TRP A 166 0.44 -1.80 -19.91
C TRP A 166 1.36 -2.55 -18.94
N ALA A 167 1.22 -2.34 -17.62
CA ALA A 167 2.07 -2.93 -16.59
C ALA A 167 1.62 -4.34 -16.18
N PHE A 168 0.32 -4.62 -16.23
CA PHE A 168 -0.26 -5.85 -15.65
C PHE A 168 -0.99 -6.76 -16.63
N GLU A 169 -1.17 -6.35 -17.90
CA GLU A 169 -1.87 -7.17 -18.90
C GLU A 169 -1.18 -8.55 -19.04
N GLY A 170 -1.96 -9.63 -18.87
CA GLY A 170 -1.49 -11.00 -19.01
C GLY A 170 -0.68 -11.55 -17.83
N VAL A 171 -0.54 -10.82 -16.73
CA VAL A 171 0.10 -11.30 -15.49
C VAL A 171 -0.86 -12.19 -14.72
N ALA A 172 -0.46 -13.43 -14.44
CA ALA A 172 -1.23 -14.39 -13.64
C ALA A 172 -0.54 -14.80 -12.33
N THR A 173 0.74 -14.48 -12.16
CA THR A 173 1.53 -14.80 -10.98
C THR A 173 2.44 -13.63 -10.58
N LEU A 174 2.89 -13.64 -9.33
CA LEU A 174 3.79 -12.62 -8.81
C LEU A 174 5.16 -12.56 -9.55
N PRO A 175 5.83 -13.69 -9.86
CA PRO A 175 7.02 -13.66 -10.71
C PRO A 175 6.77 -13.03 -12.09
N GLN A 176 5.62 -13.30 -12.71
CA GLN A 176 5.28 -12.70 -14.00
C GLN A 176 5.09 -11.17 -13.90
N ALA A 177 4.59 -10.67 -12.77
CA ALA A 177 4.51 -9.25 -12.51
C ALA A 177 5.92 -8.64 -12.50
N PHE A 178 6.87 -9.26 -11.78
CA PHE A 178 8.25 -8.82 -11.74
C PHE A 178 8.94 -8.88 -13.10
N ASP A 179 8.82 -9.98 -13.84
CA ASP A 179 9.41 -10.11 -15.18
C ASP A 179 8.92 -9.00 -16.11
N LYS A 180 7.61 -8.70 -16.06
CA LYS A 180 7.02 -7.66 -16.88
C LYS A 180 7.52 -6.28 -16.47
N LEU A 181 7.52 -5.95 -15.17
CA LEU A 181 8.03 -4.67 -14.67
C LEU A 181 9.52 -4.48 -14.97
N LEU A 182 10.34 -5.52 -14.77
CA LEU A 182 11.78 -5.52 -15.09
C LEU A 182 12.03 -5.25 -16.58
N SER A 183 11.20 -5.81 -17.47
CA SER A 183 11.32 -5.57 -18.91
C SER A 183 11.04 -4.12 -19.33
N GLN A 184 10.38 -3.33 -18.48
CA GLN A 184 9.97 -1.95 -18.73
C GLN A 184 10.76 -0.93 -17.88
N ALA A 185 11.57 -1.39 -16.93
CA ALA A 185 12.20 -0.55 -15.90
C ALA A 185 13.03 0.60 -16.50
N ASP A 186 13.95 0.30 -17.43
CA ASP A 186 14.80 1.30 -18.08
C ASP A 186 13.99 2.38 -18.80
N GLY A 187 12.91 1.98 -19.47
CA GLY A 187 12.03 2.90 -20.19
C GLY A 187 11.24 3.80 -19.24
N LEU A 188 10.81 3.25 -18.10
CA LEU A 188 10.12 4.00 -17.04
C LEU A 188 11.06 5.01 -16.37
N GLU A 189 12.25 4.57 -15.95
CA GLU A 189 13.24 5.47 -15.34
C GLU A 189 13.59 6.64 -16.26
N GLN A 190 13.86 6.38 -17.54
CA GLN A 190 14.14 7.44 -18.51
C GLN A 190 12.97 8.41 -18.65
N SER A 191 11.73 7.91 -18.60
CA SER A 191 10.54 8.76 -18.69
C SER A 191 10.31 9.61 -17.44
N VAL A 192 10.67 9.09 -16.25
CA VAL A 192 10.52 9.78 -14.96
C VAL A 192 11.67 10.77 -14.71
N ALA A 193 12.87 10.49 -15.21
CA ALA A 193 14.05 11.34 -15.01
C ALA A 193 13.86 12.79 -15.51
N ALA A 194 12.99 13.00 -16.51
CA ALA A 194 12.61 14.33 -16.98
C ALA A 194 11.77 15.13 -15.99
N TYR A 195 11.12 14.45 -15.03
CA TYR A 195 10.16 14.99 -14.06
C TYR A 195 10.72 15.01 -12.63
N ASP A 196 11.33 13.92 -12.16
CA ASP A 196 12.07 13.86 -10.89
C ASP A 196 13.44 13.21 -11.08
N PRO A 197 14.54 13.99 -11.10
CA PRO A 197 15.89 13.51 -11.38
C PRO A 197 16.51 12.71 -10.21
N ARG A 198 15.74 12.39 -9.17
CA ARG A 198 16.14 11.53 -8.05
C ARG A 198 15.55 10.13 -8.16
N SER A 199 14.72 9.87 -9.17
CA SER A 199 14.05 8.58 -9.36
C SER A 199 14.92 7.66 -10.21
N ASP A 200 15.93 7.11 -9.56
CA ASP A 200 16.94 6.23 -10.17
C ASP A 200 16.85 4.83 -9.51
N ALA A 201 17.35 3.79 -10.18
CA ALA A 201 17.47 2.43 -9.65
C ALA A 201 16.17 1.67 -9.36
N LEU A 202 15.11 1.96 -10.12
CA LEU A 202 13.91 1.13 -10.22
C LEU A 202 14.26 -0.30 -10.69
N GLN A 203 15.17 -0.46 -11.66
CA GLN A 203 15.59 -1.78 -12.13
C GLN A 203 16.21 -2.60 -11.00
N GLU A 204 17.20 -2.04 -10.29
CA GLU A 204 17.85 -2.70 -9.15
C GLU A 204 16.87 -2.97 -8.01
N THR A 205 15.94 -2.05 -7.76
CA THR A 205 14.88 -2.22 -6.75
C THR A 205 13.97 -3.38 -7.13
N LEU A 206 13.52 -3.46 -8.38
CA LEU A 206 12.70 -4.57 -8.88
C LEU A 206 13.47 -5.90 -8.84
N MET A 207 14.77 -5.91 -9.13
CA MET A 207 15.61 -7.11 -9.02
C MET A 207 15.74 -7.58 -7.57
N LEU A 208 15.93 -6.66 -6.62
CA LEU A 208 15.97 -6.96 -5.19
C LEU A 208 14.63 -7.56 -4.71
N LEU A 209 13.51 -7.02 -5.20
CA LEU A 209 12.17 -7.51 -4.87
C LEU A 209 11.85 -8.84 -5.55
N ALA A 210 12.29 -9.06 -6.78
CA ALA A 210 12.09 -10.33 -7.47
C ALA A 210 12.82 -11.51 -6.78
N ALA A 211 13.95 -11.24 -6.11
CA ALA A 211 14.78 -12.27 -5.47
C ALA A 211 14.13 -12.99 -4.26
N GLY A 212 13.01 -12.49 -3.73
CA GLY A 212 12.27 -13.12 -2.64
C GLY A 212 10.92 -13.73 -3.04
N CYS A 213 10.67 -13.85 -4.35
CA CYS A 213 9.54 -14.62 -4.89
C CYS A 213 9.76 -16.13 -4.79
#